data_AF-A0A285RJK5-F1
#
_entry.id   AF-A0A285RJK5-F1
#
_cell.length_a   1.000
_cell.length_b   1.000
_cell.length_c   1.000
_cell.angle_alpha   90.00
_cell.angle_beta   90.00
_cell.angle_gamma   90.00
#
_symmetry.space_group_name_H-M   'P 1'
#
loop_
_entity.id
_entity.type
_entity.pdbx_description
1 polymer ?
#
loop_
_entity_poly.entity_id
_entity_poly.type
_entity_poly.pdbx_seq_one_letter_code
_entity_poly.pdbx_strand_id
1 'polypeptide(L)'
;MSLFRLSTLGLAALTLSACISPTTPATAPDLAPPIPRDDRPKAEFTAITGINSDAVAALSGDARQSVIYYDLFAADKAAVAAAPARLCGHYGRALKDSHVTEPGDRVPGMKALVVRCN
;
A
#
# COMPACT_ATOMS: atom_id res chain seq x y z
N MET A 1 45.91 -61.97 -43.99
CA MET A 1 46.46 -63.02 -43.11
C MET A 1 46.49 -62.49 -41.68
N SER A 2 46.17 -63.38 -40.74
CA SER A 2 46.20 -63.23 -39.27
C SER A 2 45.08 -62.37 -38.66
N LEU A 3 44.01 -62.98 -38.14
CA LEU A 3 43.88 -63.61 -36.80
C LEU A 3 44.22 -62.63 -35.67
N PHE A 4 43.19 -62.09 -35.02
CA PHE A 4 43.24 -61.89 -33.57
C PHE A 4 41.92 -62.31 -32.94
N ARG A 5 42.07 -63.21 -31.96
CA ARG A 5 41.04 -63.94 -31.25
C ARG A 5 40.35 -63.05 -30.21
N LEU A 6 39.08 -63.39 -30.01
CA LEU A 6 38.21 -63.08 -28.88
C LEU A 6 38.93 -63.17 -27.52
N SER A 7 38.75 -62.14 -26.70
CA SER A 7 38.76 -62.27 -25.24
C SER A 7 37.43 -61.77 -24.70
N THR A 8 36.65 -62.74 -24.23
CA THR A 8 35.43 -62.64 -23.43
C THR A 8 35.66 -61.87 -22.13
N LEU A 9 34.92 -60.78 -21.94
CA LEU A 9 34.55 -60.27 -20.62
C LEU A 9 33.06 -59.94 -20.67
N GLY A 10 32.30 -60.68 -19.87
CA GLY A 10 30.85 -60.66 -19.84
C GLY A 10 30.31 -59.27 -19.54
N LEU A 11 29.52 -58.74 -20.47
CA LEU A 11 28.58 -57.68 -20.17
C LEU A 11 27.40 -58.32 -19.45
N ALA A 12 27.38 -58.17 -18.13
CA ALA A 12 26.17 -58.30 -17.35
C ALA A 12 25.13 -57.32 -17.92
N ALA A 13 24.07 -57.89 -18.49
CA ALA A 13 22.88 -57.18 -18.87
C ALA A 13 22.25 -56.57 -17.61
N LEU A 14 22.37 -55.25 -17.48
CA LEU A 14 21.54 -54.45 -16.58
C LEU A 14 20.68 -53.55 -17.46
N THR A 15 19.48 -54.06 -17.68
CA THR A 15 18.29 -53.37 -18.15
C THR A 15 18.06 -52.11 -17.34
N LEU A 16 18.10 -50.92 -17.95
CA LEU A 16 17.28 -49.80 -17.49
C LEU A 16 16.88 -48.93 -18.69
N SER A 17 15.67 -49.26 -19.12
CA SER A 17 14.72 -48.46 -19.89
C SER A 17 14.98 -46.96 -19.87
N ALA A 18 14.98 -46.38 -21.06
CA ALA A 18 14.84 -44.96 -21.28
C ALA A 18 13.53 -44.44 -20.67
N CYS A 19 13.63 -43.40 -19.84
CA CYS A 19 12.56 -42.43 -19.59
C CYS A 19 13.21 -41.05 -19.45
N ILE A 20 13.54 -40.42 -20.58
CA ILE A 20 13.76 -38.98 -20.61
C ILE A 20 12.37 -38.38 -20.36
N SER A 21 12.09 -38.02 -19.11
CA SER A 21 10.91 -37.23 -18.78
C SER A 21 11.17 -35.80 -19.20
N PRO A 22 10.25 -35.13 -19.92
CA PRO A 22 10.37 -33.71 -20.18
C PRO A 22 10.38 -32.99 -18.82
N THR A 23 11.48 -32.32 -18.50
CA THR A 23 11.54 -31.37 -17.39
C THR A 23 10.42 -30.36 -17.60
N THR A 24 9.42 -30.44 -16.75
CA THR A 24 8.32 -29.48 -16.68
C THR A 24 8.94 -28.12 -16.34
N PRO A 25 8.57 -27.02 -17.03
CA PRO A 25 9.01 -25.71 -16.61
C PRO A 25 8.58 -25.51 -15.16
N ALA A 26 9.52 -25.08 -14.30
CA ALA A 26 9.26 -24.79 -12.90
C ALA A 26 8.06 -23.85 -12.81
N THR A 27 7.02 -24.31 -12.10
CA THR A 27 5.84 -23.52 -11.75
C THR A 27 6.29 -22.16 -11.24
N ALA A 28 5.80 -21.08 -11.86
CA ALA A 28 6.01 -19.73 -11.36
C ALA A 28 5.58 -19.67 -9.89
N PRO A 29 6.36 -19.02 -9.00
CA PRO A 29 5.99 -18.93 -7.60
C PRO A 29 4.57 -18.36 -7.47
N ASP A 30 3.75 -19.03 -6.68
CA ASP A 30 2.39 -18.62 -6.39
C ASP A 30 2.40 -17.20 -5.83
N LEU A 31 1.59 -16.32 -6.41
CA LEU A 31 1.51 -14.93 -5.99
C LEU A 31 0.94 -14.90 -4.58
N ALA A 32 1.49 -14.02 -3.73
CA ALA A 32 1.01 -13.88 -2.36
C ALA A 32 -0.52 -13.64 -2.31
N PRO A 33 -1.22 -14.14 -1.29
CA PRO A 33 -2.65 -13.90 -1.12
C PRO A 33 -2.98 -12.40 -1.14
N PRO A 34 -4.15 -12.00 -1.65
CA PRO A 34 -4.54 -10.60 -1.66
C PRO A 34 -4.64 -10.06 -0.23
N ILE A 35 -4.03 -8.90 0.02
CA ILE A 35 -4.11 -8.24 1.33
C ILE A 35 -5.55 -7.72 1.52
N PRO A 36 -6.21 -8.02 2.65
CA PRO A 36 -7.52 -7.48 2.96
C PRO A 36 -7.52 -5.95 2.92
N ARG A 37 -8.49 -5.34 2.23
CA ARG A 37 -8.67 -3.89 2.23
C ARG A 37 -9.47 -3.48 3.47
N ASP A 38 -8.96 -2.52 4.23
CA ASP A 38 -9.69 -1.85 5.30
C ASP A 38 -9.96 -0.40 4.89
N ASP A 39 -11.18 -0.12 4.45
CA ASP A 39 -11.62 1.22 4.04
C ASP A 39 -12.28 2.01 5.18
N ARG A 40 -12.36 1.45 6.41
CA ARG A 40 -12.94 2.15 7.57
C ARG A 40 -12.20 3.46 7.90
N PRO A 41 -10.86 3.50 7.96
CA PRO A 41 -10.14 4.74 8.26
C PRO A 41 -10.39 5.82 7.20
N LYS A 42 -10.56 5.38 5.94
CA LYS A 42 -10.91 6.30 4.85
C LYS A 42 -12.28 6.88 5.10
N ALA A 43 -13.32 6.07 5.28
CA ALA A 43 -14.67 6.59 5.53
C ALA A 43 -14.72 7.59 6.70
N GLU A 44 -13.91 7.36 7.74
CA GLU A 44 -13.77 8.24 8.90
C GLU A 44 -13.24 9.64 8.55
N PHE A 45 -12.22 9.76 7.68
CA PHE A 45 -11.69 11.07 7.29
C PHE A 45 -12.72 11.97 6.62
N THR A 46 -13.52 11.44 5.69
CA THR A 46 -14.61 12.21 5.05
C THR A 46 -15.70 12.57 6.05
N ALA A 47 -16.04 11.67 6.98
CA ALA A 47 -17.05 11.95 8.00
C ALA A 47 -16.62 13.12 8.91
N ILE A 48 -15.37 13.08 9.39
CA ILE A 48 -14.82 14.06 10.33
C ILE A 48 -14.52 15.40 9.63
N THR A 49 -13.75 15.36 8.55
CA THR A 49 -13.20 16.58 7.92
C THR A 49 -14.08 17.11 6.80
N GLY A 50 -14.87 16.25 6.16
CA GLY A 50 -15.59 16.59 4.93
C GLY A 50 -14.76 16.59 3.65
N ILE A 51 -13.45 16.41 3.75
CA ILE A 51 -12.56 16.24 2.61
C ILE A 51 -12.63 14.78 2.17
N ASN A 52 -12.65 14.54 0.85
CA ASN A 52 -12.60 13.17 0.33
C ASN A 52 -11.35 12.45 0.88
N SER A 53 -11.55 11.23 1.33
CA SER A 53 -10.57 10.44 2.08
C SER A 53 -9.37 10.01 1.27
N ASP A 54 -9.51 9.94 -0.05
CA ASP A 54 -8.40 9.72 -0.98
C ASP A 54 -7.44 10.93 -1.06
N ALA A 55 -7.94 12.13 -0.75
CA ALA A 55 -7.15 13.34 -0.67
C ALA A 55 -6.58 13.60 0.74
N VAL A 56 -7.00 12.85 1.76
CA VAL A 56 -6.47 12.98 3.14
C VAL A 56 -5.44 11.90 3.40
N ALA A 57 -4.19 12.29 3.64
CA ALA A 57 -3.13 11.36 3.99
C ALA A 57 -3.14 11.02 5.48
N ALA A 58 -3.49 11.98 6.34
CA ALA A 58 -3.54 11.78 7.79
C ALA A 58 -4.35 12.87 8.51
N LEU A 59 -4.87 12.51 9.68
CA LEU A 59 -5.34 13.44 10.71
C LEU A 59 -4.53 13.16 11.98
N SER A 60 -3.91 14.19 12.56
CA SER A 60 -3.13 14.07 13.80
C SER A 60 -3.54 15.11 14.84
N GLY A 61 -3.12 14.90 16.09
CA GLY A 61 -3.40 15.81 17.21
C GLY A 61 -4.57 15.35 18.08
N ASP A 62 -5.23 16.31 18.71
CA ASP A 62 -6.33 16.08 19.65
C ASP A 62 -7.49 17.07 19.43
N ALA A 63 -8.51 17.01 20.31
CA ALA A 63 -9.72 17.82 20.21
C ALA A 63 -9.49 19.34 20.37
N ARG A 64 -8.33 19.79 20.87
CA ARG A 64 -7.98 21.22 20.99
C ARG A 64 -7.15 21.69 19.82
N GLN A 65 -6.23 20.86 19.35
CA GLN A 65 -5.38 21.18 18.21
C GLN A 65 -5.14 19.94 17.35
N SER A 66 -5.56 20.03 16.09
CA SER A 66 -5.38 18.96 15.11
C SER A 66 -4.73 19.47 13.83
N VAL A 67 -4.13 18.56 13.07
CA VAL A 67 -3.57 18.85 11.75
C VAL A 67 -4.14 17.86 10.73
N ILE A 68 -4.73 18.38 9.66
CA ILE A 68 -5.17 17.59 8.51
C ILE A 68 -4.10 17.67 7.44
N TYR A 69 -3.50 16.53 7.08
CA TYR A 69 -2.57 16.43 5.96
C TYR A 69 -3.31 15.99 4.72
N TYR A 70 -3.27 16.80 3.67
CA TYR A 70 -4.05 16.56 2.45
C TYR A 70 -3.25 16.85 1.17
N ASP A 71 -3.60 16.15 0.11
CA ASP A 71 -3.10 16.40 -1.25
C ASP A 71 -3.80 17.64 -1.82
N LEU A 72 -3.01 18.67 -2.14
CA LEU A 72 -3.47 19.95 -2.66
C LEU A 72 -4.20 19.85 -4.01
N PHE A 73 -3.83 18.86 -4.83
CA PHE A 73 -4.35 18.69 -6.17
C PHE A 73 -5.58 17.79 -6.21
N ALA A 74 -5.68 16.84 -5.29
CA ALA A 74 -6.84 15.96 -5.17
C ALA A 74 -7.98 16.56 -4.31
N ALA A 75 -7.65 17.39 -3.31
CA ALA A 75 -8.67 17.91 -2.39
C ALA A 75 -9.56 18.99 -3.01
N ASP A 76 -10.87 18.87 -2.80
CA ASP A 76 -11.83 19.92 -3.12
C ASP A 76 -11.59 21.16 -2.23
N LYS A 77 -11.44 22.33 -2.87
CA LYS A 77 -11.08 23.57 -2.16
C LYS A 77 -12.17 24.05 -1.20
N ALA A 78 -13.45 23.82 -1.52
CA ALA A 78 -14.55 24.20 -0.65
C ALA A 78 -14.62 23.29 0.58
N ALA A 79 -14.40 21.99 0.41
CA ALA A 79 -14.28 21.04 1.50
C ALA A 79 -13.11 21.38 2.42
N VAL A 80 -11.93 21.72 1.88
CA VAL A 80 -10.76 22.15 2.66
C VAL A 80 -11.07 23.41 3.47
N ALA A 81 -11.79 24.39 2.89
CA ALA A 81 -12.18 25.61 3.59
C ALA A 81 -13.19 25.35 4.73
N ALA A 82 -14.09 24.39 4.56
CA ALA A 82 -15.09 24.02 5.57
C ALA A 82 -14.57 23.06 6.65
N ALA A 83 -13.49 22.33 6.36
CA ALA A 83 -12.95 21.28 7.22
C ALA A 83 -12.64 21.70 8.66
N PRO A 84 -12.08 22.90 8.95
CA PRO A 84 -11.81 23.31 10.32
C PRO A 84 -13.05 23.37 11.20
N ALA A 85 -14.13 23.96 10.69
CA ALA A 85 -15.39 24.08 11.42
C ALA A 85 -16.04 22.70 11.62
N ARG A 86 -15.98 21.83 10.61
CA ARG A 86 -16.49 20.46 10.69
C ARG A 86 -15.73 19.63 11.73
N LEU A 87 -14.41 19.68 11.69
CA LEU A 87 -13.54 18.96 12.62
C LEU A 87 -13.80 19.40 14.07
N CYS A 88 -13.85 20.70 14.34
CA CYS A 88 -14.19 21.18 15.68
C CYS A 88 -15.61 20.79 16.09
N GLY A 89 -16.57 20.84 15.17
CA GLY A 89 -17.95 20.39 15.42
C GLY A 89 -18.03 18.90 15.77
N HIS A 90 -17.23 18.05 15.13
CA HIS A 90 -17.09 16.63 15.48
C HIS A 90 -16.61 16.45 16.93
N TYR A 91 -15.74 17.33 17.41
CA TYR A 91 -15.30 17.34 18.82
C TYR A 91 -16.26 18.10 19.77
N GLY A 92 -17.40 18.60 19.30
CA GLY A 92 -18.34 19.39 20.10
C GLY A 92 -17.81 20.78 20.49
N ARG A 93 -16.91 21.35 19.68
CA ARG A 93 -16.21 22.63 19.96
C ARG A 93 -16.43 23.64 18.85
N ALA A 94 -16.28 24.92 19.18
CA ALA A 94 -16.24 25.99 18.20
C ALA A 94 -14.84 26.15 17.61
N LEU A 95 -14.76 26.49 16.33
CA LEU A 95 -13.49 26.86 15.69
C LEU A 95 -12.92 28.11 16.36
N LYS A 96 -11.65 28.04 16.78
CA LYS A 96 -10.91 29.19 17.27
C LYS A 96 -10.15 29.85 16.13
N ASP A 97 -9.37 29.07 15.40
CA ASP A 97 -8.64 29.52 14.21
C ASP A 97 -8.13 28.33 13.40
N SER A 98 -7.72 28.61 12.16
CA SER A 98 -7.09 27.64 11.28
C SER A 98 -6.21 28.31 10.25
N HIS A 99 -5.16 27.62 9.80
CA HIS A 99 -4.32 28.09 8.70
C HIS A 99 -3.67 26.92 7.97
N VAL A 100 -3.30 27.15 6.71
CA VAL A 100 -2.56 26.18 5.90
C VAL A 100 -1.06 26.46 5.99
N THR A 101 -0.26 25.41 6.11
CA THR A 101 1.20 25.45 6.09
C THR A 101 1.76 24.27 5.28
N GLU A 102 3.08 24.26 5.08
CA GLU A 102 3.78 23.09 4.55
C GLU A 102 3.94 22.01 5.63
N PRO A 103 3.87 20.72 5.28
CA PRO A 103 4.34 19.63 6.13
C PRO A 103 5.81 19.83 6.53
N GLY A 104 6.20 19.35 7.71
CA GLY A 104 7.57 19.51 8.22
C GLY A 104 8.64 18.84 7.34
N ASP A 105 8.28 17.72 6.71
CA ASP A 105 9.09 16.98 5.74
C ASP A 105 8.95 17.51 4.29
N ARG A 106 8.08 18.52 4.07
CA ARG A 106 7.85 19.20 2.79
C ARG A 106 7.54 18.27 1.62
N VAL A 107 6.74 17.23 1.86
CA VAL A 107 6.28 16.33 0.79
C VAL A 107 5.63 17.15 -0.34
N PRO A 108 6.13 17.06 -1.58
CA PRO A 108 5.55 17.79 -2.70
C PRO A 108 4.08 17.48 -2.91
N GLY A 109 3.27 18.50 -3.19
CA GLY A 109 1.83 18.36 -3.40
C GLY A 109 1.00 18.19 -2.13
N MET A 110 1.64 18.00 -0.97
CA MET A 110 0.94 17.91 0.32
C MET A 110 0.87 19.26 1.03
N LYS A 111 -0.21 19.47 1.76
CA LYS A 111 -0.40 20.61 2.67
C LYS A 111 -0.83 20.13 4.05
N ALA A 112 -0.55 20.95 5.05
CA ALA A 112 -0.99 20.74 6.41
C ALA A 112 -1.97 21.87 6.80
N LEU A 113 -3.23 21.52 7.03
CA LEU A 113 -4.24 22.42 7.57
C LEU A 113 -4.25 22.28 9.10
N VAL A 114 -3.70 23.27 9.78
CA VAL A 114 -3.68 23.36 11.24
C VAL A 114 -5.01 23.92 11.72
N VAL A 115 -5.65 23.24 12.65
CA VAL A 115 -6.95 23.60 13.22
C VAL A 115 -6.84 23.71 14.73
N ARG A 116 -7.30 24.83 15.29
CA ARG A 116 -7.43 25.03 16.73
C ARG A 116 -8.91 25.21 17.10
N CYS A 117 -9.38 24.43 18.07
CA CYS A 117 -10.73 24.48 18.60
C CYS A 117 -10.74 25.11 20.01
N ASN A 118 -11.86 25.73 20.40
CA ASN A 118 -12.04 26.29 21.75
C ASN A 118 -12.30 25.21 22.80
#